data_AF-A0A812UTH8-F1
#
_entry.id   AF-A0A812UTH8-F1
#
_cell.length_a   1.000
_cell.length_b   1.000
_cell.length_c   1.000
_cell.angle_alpha   90.00
_cell.angle_beta   90.00
_cell.angle_gamma   90.00
#
_symmetry.space_group_name_H-M   'P 1'
#
loop_
_entity.id
_entity.type
_entity.pdbx_description
1 polymer ?
#
loop_
_entity_poly.entity_id
_entity_poly.type
_entity_poly.pdbx_seq_one_letter_code
_entity_poly.pdbx_strand_id
1 'polypeptide(L)'
;EQLVEAVVLNGSMEAAKEASWADWVFHLICVPWKLFFAPIPPTAFLRGWVCFFASLGYIAFLTAIIGDMAEIFGCVLEIPDLVTGVSFVALGTSMPDLFASRHAAVEDPTADAAIINVTGSNSVNVFLGIGIPWTVGAVVWAIRGRTAKWLAVYPDIAAQDNMRPLISQGVGDFKHVEQAEGV
;
A
#
# COMPACT_ATOMS: atom_id res chain seq x y z
N GLU A 1 -10.87 27.18 8.54
CA GLU A 1 -11.95 26.86 7.59
C GLU A 1 -12.25 25.35 7.57
N GLN A 2 -11.28 24.47 7.29
CA GLN A 2 -11.50 23.00 7.32
C GLN A 2 -12.12 22.44 8.61
N LEU A 3 -11.71 22.91 9.80
CA LEU A 3 -12.32 22.48 11.07
C LEU A 3 -13.77 23.00 11.25
N VAL A 4 -14.09 24.14 10.65
CA VAL A 4 -15.45 24.72 10.70
C VAL A 4 -16.34 24.00 9.68
N GLU A 5 -15.85 23.72 8.48
CA GLU A 5 -16.53 22.88 7.47
C GLU A 5 -16.71 21.42 7.94
N ALA A 6 -15.78 20.89 8.74
CA ALA A 6 -15.90 19.55 9.30
C ALA A 6 -17.07 19.44 10.29
N VAL A 7 -17.37 20.52 11.01
CA VAL A 7 -18.40 20.58 12.07
C VAL A 7 -19.75 21.05 11.53
N VAL A 8 -19.77 21.91 10.50
CA VAL A 8 -21.00 22.47 9.90
C VAL A 8 -21.57 21.52 8.84
N LEU A 9 -22.87 21.20 8.95
CA LEU A 9 -23.58 20.36 7.98
C LEU A 9 -23.54 20.99 6.58
N ASN A 10 -23.13 20.22 5.57
CA ASN A 10 -22.98 20.69 4.18
C ASN A 10 -22.12 21.96 4.00
N GLY A 11 -21.22 22.28 4.94
CA GLY A 11 -20.25 23.38 4.81
C GLY A 11 -20.81 24.80 5.01
N SER A 12 -22.13 24.99 5.19
CA SER A 12 -22.71 26.30 5.56
C SER A 12 -23.99 26.19 6.39
N MET A 13 -24.27 27.20 7.21
CA MET A 13 -25.50 27.27 8.02
C MET A 13 -26.79 27.33 7.19
N GLU A 14 -26.73 27.79 5.94
CA GLU A 14 -27.90 27.85 5.05
C GLU A 14 -28.23 26.46 4.50
N ALA A 15 -27.22 25.68 4.11
CA ALA A 15 -27.41 24.29 3.66
C ALA A 15 -27.86 23.35 4.79
N ALA A 16 -27.56 23.68 6.05
CA ALA A 16 -28.03 22.94 7.22
C ALA A 16 -29.53 23.14 7.52
N LYS A 17 -30.13 24.24 7.03
CA LYS A 17 -31.57 24.54 7.23
C LYS A 17 -32.47 23.76 6.27
N GLU A 18 -31.96 23.41 5.09
CA GLU A 18 -32.68 22.61 4.08
C GLU A 18 -32.40 21.10 4.20
N ALA A 19 -31.57 20.70 5.16
CA ALA A 19 -31.10 19.34 5.31
C ALA A 19 -32.19 18.38 5.82
N SER A 20 -32.27 17.20 5.20
CA SER A 20 -33.15 16.12 5.64
C SER A 20 -32.63 15.47 6.92
N TRP A 21 -33.49 14.76 7.65
CA TRP A 21 -33.09 13.98 8.83
C TRP A 21 -32.01 12.94 8.49
N ALA A 22 -32.02 12.42 7.26
CA ALA A 22 -31.00 11.50 6.77
C ALA A 22 -29.63 12.18 6.70
N ASP A 23 -29.57 13.43 6.23
CA ASP A 23 -28.33 14.21 6.13
C ASP A 23 -27.72 14.48 7.52
N TRP A 24 -28.58 14.69 8.52
CA TRP A 24 -28.16 14.83 9.92
C TRP A 24 -27.58 13.53 10.49
N VAL A 25 -28.19 12.38 10.20
CA VAL A 25 -27.68 11.08 10.60
C VAL A 25 -26.33 10.80 9.93
N PHE A 26 -26.22 11.03 8.62
CA PHE A 26 -24.95 10.87 7.90
C PHE A 26 -23.87 11.81 8.41
N HIS A 27 -24.21 13.07 8.70
CA HIS A 27 -23.25 14.02 9.27
C HIS A 27 -22.75 13.56 10.63
N LEU A 28 -23.63 13.11 11.53
CA LEU A 28 -23.22 12.61 12.85
C LEU A 28 -22.27 11.42 12.75
N ILE A 29 -22.52 10.51 11.81
CA ILE A 29 -21.65 9.35 11.55
C ILE A 29 -20.31 9.79 10.96
N CYS A 30 -20.30 10.79 10.08
CA CYS A 30 -19.09 11.25 9.40
C CYS A 30 -18.25 12.26 10.20
N VAL A 31 -18.82 13.00 11.16
CA VAL A 31 -18.11 14.03 11.95
C VAL A 31 -16.86 13.50 12.66
N PRO A 32 -16.89 12.34 13.36
CA PRO A 32 -15.69 11.77 13.95
C PRO A 32 -14.58 11.54 12.92
N TRP A 33 -14.95 11.08 11.72
CA TRP A 33 -14.02 10.86 10.62
C TRP A 33 -13.50 12.18 10.05
N LYS A 34 -14.37 13.16 9.82
CA LYS A 34 -13.97 14.50 9.33
C LYS A 34 -12.98 15.18 10.28
N LEU A 35 -13.19 15.06 11.60
CA LEU A 35 -12.30 15.62 12.61
C LEU A 35 -10.96 14.89 12.67
N PHE A 36 -10.96 13.58 12.44
CA PHE A 36 -9.75 12.78 12.40
C PHE A 36 -8.85 13.16 11.22
N PHE A 37 -9.43 13.42 10.03
CA PHE A 37 -8.70 13.86 8.82
C PHE A 37 -8.48 15.37 8.72
N ALA A 38 -9.09 16.19 9.59
CA ALA A 38 -8.92 17.64 9.61
C ALA A 38 -7.47 18.15 9.78
N PRO A 39 -6.51 17.42 10.39
CA PRO A 39 -5.12 17.85 10.46
C PRO A 39 -4.36 17.79 9.13
N ILE A 40 -4.94 17.22 8.07
CA ILE A 40 -4.28 17.09 6.77
C ILE A 40 -4.22 18.47 6.11
N PRO A 41 -3.02 18.97 5.76
CA PRO A 41 -2.84 20.30 5.22
C PRO A 41 -3.55 20.45 3.87
N PRO A 42 -4.23 21.58 3.61
CA PRO A 42 -5.04 21.72 2.41
C PRO A 42 -4.18 21.80 1.14
N THR A 43 -4.77 21.36 0.03
CA THR A 43 -4.13 21.24 -1.30
C THR A 43 -3.62 22.57 -1.87
N ALA A 44 -4.08 23.70 -1.32
CA ALA A 44 -3.64 25.05 -1.70
C ALA A 44 -2.22 25.42 -1.22
N PHE A 45 -1.69 24.75 -0.18
CA PHE A 45 -0.34 25.02 0.29
C PHE A 45 0.71 24.34 -0.60
N LEU A 46 1.74 25.10 -1.01
CA LEU A 46 2.94 24.60 -1.69
C LEU A 46 2.63 23.70 -2.92
N ARG A 47 1.68 24.10 -3.76
CA ARG A 47 1.25 23.38 -4.98
C ARG A 47 0.84 21.92 -4.72
N GLY A 48 0.38 21.62 -3.50
CA GLY A 48 -0.13 20.29 -3.13
C GLY A 48 0.92 19.30 -2.62
N TRP A 49 2.22 19.62 -2.66
CA TRP A 49 3.28 18.70 -2.22
C TRP A 49 3.22 18.36 -0.74
N VAL A 50 2.90 19.34 0.11
CA VAL A 50 2.78 19.13 1.55
C VAL A 50 1.57 18.24 1.87
N CYS A 51 0.45 18.44 1.18
CA CYS A 51 -0.72 17.58 1.28
C CYS A 51 -0.39 16.14 0.87
N PHE A 52 0.39 15.94 -0.18
CA PHE A 52 0.76 14.62 -0.69
C PHE A 52 1.61 13.82 0.31
N PHE A 53 2.69 14.40 0.84
CA PHE A 53 3.54 13.67 1.80
C PHE A 53 2.88 13.50 3.16
N ALA A 54 2.10 14.49 3.61
CA ALA A 54 1.34 14.38 4.85
C ALA A 54 0.28 13.29 4.77
N SER A 55 -0.46 13.18 3.66
CA SER A 55 -1.45 12.12 3.48
C SER A 55 -0.80 10.74 3.36
N LEU A 56 0.34 10.62 2.67
CA LEU A 56 1.09 9.36 2.59
C LEU A 56 1.54 8.89 3.97
N GLY A 57 2.08 9.79 4.80
CA GLY A 57 2.47 9.48 6.18
C GLY A 57 1.28 9.11 7.06
N TYR A 58 0.15 9.78 6.88
CA TYR A 58 -1.08 9.49 7.62
C TYR A 58 -1.65 8.11 7.27
N ILE A 59 -1.73 7.78 5.98
CA ILE A 59 -2.16 6.46 5.52
C ILE A 59 -1.22 5.37 6.08
N ALA A 60 0.10 5.58 6.02
CA ALA A 60 1.07 4.63 6.57
C ALA A 60 0.86 4.39 8.08
N PHE A 61 0.59 5.45 8.84
CA PHE A 61 0.28 5.35 10.27
C PHE A 61 -1.02 4.56 10.53
N LEU A 62 -2.09 4.85 9.79
CA LEU A 62 -3.36 4.13 9.94
C LEU A 62 -3.23 2.66 9.54
N THR A 63 -2.53 2.37 8.45
CA THR A 63 -2.29 0.99 8.01
C THR A 63 -1.49 0.20 9.05
N ALA A 64 -0.55 0.83 9.77
CA ALA A 64 0.16 0.17 10.87
C ALA A 64 -0.79 -0.21 12.01
N ILE A 65 -1.63 0.72 12.47
CA ILE A 65 -2.61 0.45 13.54
C ILE A 65 -3.59 -0.66 13.13
N ILE A 66 -4.11 -0.60 11.90
CA ILE A 66 -5.05 -1.61 11.39
C ILE A 66 -4.36 -2.96 11.28
N GLY A 67 -3.08 -3.00 10.89
CA GLY A 67 -2.27 -4.21 10.87
C GLY A 67 -2.18 -4.87 12.25
N ASP A 68 -1.81 -4.10 13.27
CA ASP A 68 -1.70 -4.58 14.65
C ASP A 68 -3.06 -5.09 15.18
N MET A 69 -4.15 -4.38 14.87
CA MET A 69 -5.50 -4.83 15.24
C MET A 69 -5.92 -6.10 14.50
N ALA A 70 -5.56 -6.24 13.22
CA ALA A 70 -5.86 -7.40 12.41
C ALA A 70 -5.11 -8.65 12.92
N GLU A 71 -3.86 -8.51 13.38
CA GLU A 71 -3.11 -9.60 13.99
C GLU A 71 -3.79 -10.12 15.27
N ILE A 72 -4.22 -9.22 16.16
CA ILE A 72 -4.97 -9.58 17.37
C ILE A 72 -6.29 -10.29 17.00
N PHE A 73 -6.99 -9.80 15.99
CA PHE A 73 -8.23 -10.42 15.51
C PHE A 73 -7.98 -11.81 14.91
N GLY A 74 -6.90 -11.97 14.13
CA GLY A 74 -6.46 -13.26 13.58
C GLY A 74 -6.15 -14.28 14.68
N CYS A 75 -5.48 -13.84 15.74
CA CYS A 75 -5.19 -14.65 16.93
C CYS A 75 -6.46 -15.16 17.62
N VAL A 76 -7.51 -14.33 17.72
CA VAL A 76 -8.80 -14.72 18.35
C VAL A 76 -9.56 -15.73 17.50
N LEU A 77 -9.41 -15.66 16.17
CA LEU A 77 -10.09 -16.55 15.23
C LEU A 77 -9.27 -17.80 14.85
N GLU A 78 -8.07 -17.98 15.42
CA GLU A 78 -7.10 -19.02 15.04
C GLU A 78 -6.78 -19.04 13.53
N ILE A 79 -6.82 -17.87 12.88
CA ILE A 79 -6.47 -17.71 11.46
C ILE A 79 -5.00 -17.28 11.37
N PRO A 80 -4.19 -17.86 10.47
CA PRO A 80 -2.80 -17.44 10.29
C PRO A 80 -2.67 -15.93 10.03
N ASP A 81 -1.79 -15.26 10.76
CA ASP A 81 -1.61 -13.79 10.71
C ASP A 81 -1.34 -13.28 9.30
N LEU A 82 -0.60 -14.06 8.49
CA LEU A 82 -0.35 -13.75 7.08
C LEU A 82 -1.65 -13.65 6.27
N VAL A 83 -2.58 -14.58 6.47
CA VAL A 83 -3.84 -14.62 5.71
C VAL A 83 -4.73 -13.45 6.13
N THR A 84 -4.80 -13.20 7.44
CA THR A 84 -5.56 -12.09 8.01
C THR A 84 -5.01 -10.75 7.52
N GLY A 85 -3.70 -10.52 7.65
CA GLY A 85 -3.04 -9.29 7.21
C GLY A 85 -3.19 -9.03 5.72
N VAL A 86 -2.95 -10.04 4.87
CA VAL A 86 -3.11 -9.89 3.41
C VAL A 86 -4.56 -9.59 3.03
N SER A 87 -5.53 -10.21 3.70
CA SER A 87 -6.96 -9.99 3.41
C SER A 87 -7.40 -8.57 3.79
N PHE A 88 -7.04 -8.10 4.99
CA PHE A 88 -7.38 -6.75 5.43
C PHE A 88 -6.68 -5.68 4.58
N VAL A 89 -5.41 -5.88 4.20
CA VAL A 89 -4.70 -4.97 3.30
C VAL A 89 -5.33 -4.97 1.90
N ALA A 90 -5.70 -6.12 1.36
CA ALA A 90 -6.36 -6.23 0.05
C ALA A 90 -7.75 -5.55 0.06
N LEU A 91 -8.54 -5.77 1.11
CA LEU A 91 -9.85 -5.12 1.28
C LEU A 91 -9.71 -3.60 1.47
N GLY A 92 -8.77 -3.18 2.32
CA GLY A 92 -8.53 -1.77 2.65
C GLY A 92 -8.01 -0.94 1.48
N THR A 93 -7.39 -1.56 0.48
CA THR A 93 -6.94 -0.89 -0.75
C THR A 93 -7.98 -0.97 -1.87
N SER A 94 -8.57 -2.14 -2.10
CA SER A 94 -9.48 -2.37 -3.23
C SER A 94 -10.85 -1.70 -3.05
N MET A 95 -11.38 -1.61 -1.82
CA MET A 95 -12.68 -0.97 -1.59
C MET A 95 -12.65 0.54 -1.88
N PRO A 96 -11.69 1.32 -1.35
CA PRO A 96 -11.55 2.73 -1.73
C PRO A 96 -11.31 2.93 -3.23
N ASP A 97 -10.46 2.11 -3.86
CA ASP A 97 -10.20 2.18 -5.30
C ASP A 97 -11.47 1.93 -6.12
N LEU A 98 -12.31 0.99 -5.71
CA LEU A 98 -13.61 0.73 -6.33
C LEU A 98 -14.55 1.93 -6.21
N PHE A 99 -14.64 2.53 -5.02
CA PHE A 99 -15.49 3.71 -4.81
C PHE A 99 -15.01 4.92 -5.62
N ALA A 100 -13.70 5.18 -5.65
CA ALA A 100 -13.10 6.25 -6.43
C ALA A 100 -13.35 6.04 -7.94
N SER A 101 -13.15 4.82 -8.43
CA SER A 101 -13.41 4.48 -9.84
C SER A 101 -14.90 4.58 -10.21
N ARG A 102 -15.78 4.11 -9.33
CA ARG A 102 -17.24 4.22 -9.51
C ARG A 102 -17.67 5.69 -9.57
N HIS A 103 -17.18 6.51 -8.65
CA HIS A 103 -17.51 7.93 -8.59
C HIS A 103 -17.04 8.64 -9.86
N ALA A 104 -15.78 8.41 -10.27
CA ALA A 104 -15.24 8.94 -11.52
C ALA A 104 -16.04 8.50 -12.75
N ALA A 105 -16.51 7.25 -12.81
CA ALA A 105 -17.31 6.75 -13.94
C ALA A 105 -18.73 7.35 -14.00
N VAL A 106 -19.29 7.76 -12.86
CA VAL A 106 -20.63 8.37 -12.81
C VAL A 106 -20.58 9.86 -13.12
N GLU A 107 -19.52 10.55 -12.69
CA GLU A 107 -19.37 12.00 -12.87
C GLU A 107 -18.73 12.40 -14.20
N ASP A 108 -17.82 11.57 -14.74
CA ASP A 108 -17.13 11.86 -16.00
C ASP A 108 -17.92 11.30 -17.20
N PRO A 109 -18.31 12.12 -18.18
CA PRO A 109 -19.01 11.66 -19.38
C PRO A 109 -18.21 10.67 -20.24
N THR A 110 -16.88 10.65 -20.12
CA THR A 110 -16.00 9.76 -20.89
C THR A 110 -15.48 8.57 -20.08
N ALA A 111 -15.64 8.59 -18.76
CA ALA A 111 -15.12 7.59 -17.81
C ALA A 111 -13.60 7.34 -17.89
N ASP A 112 -12.83 8.21 -18.56
CA ASP A 112 -11.38 8.07 -18.70
C ASP A 112 -10.68 8.06 -17.34
N ALA A 113 -11.15 8.90 -16.41
CA ALA A 113 -10.64 8.96 -15.04
C ALA A 113 -10.80 7.63 -14.29
N ALA A 114 -11.89 6.88 -14.52
CA ALA A 114 -12.11 5.59 -13.89
C ALA A 114 -11.14 4.52 -14.42
N ILE A 115 -10.89 4.50 -15.73
CA ILE A 115 -9.95 3.56 -16.36
C ILE A 115 -8.52 3.81 -15.85
N ILE A 116 -8.13 5.08 -15.77
CA ILE A 116 -6.82 5.48 -15.23
C ILE A 116 -6.69 5.05 -13.77
N ASN A 117 -7.74 5.23 -12.96
CA ASN A 117 -7.69 4.85 -11.55
C ASN A 117 -7.51 3.32 -11.37
N VAL A 118 -8.33 2.51 -12.05
CA VAL A 118 -8.26 1.05 -11.96
C VAL A 118 -6.93 0.50 -12.49
N THR A 119 -6.45 1.04 -13.61
CA THR A 119 -5.20 0.54 -14.23
C THR A 119 -3.97 1.05 -13.47
N GLY A 120 -4.01 2.29 -13.01
CA GLY A 120 -2.94 2.94 -12.25
C GLY A 120 -2.75 2.31 -10.87
N SER A 121 -3.83 2.13 -10.10
CA SER A 121 -3.73 1.60 -8.73
C SER A 121 -3.24 0.15 -8.71
N ASN A 122 -3.72 -0.70 -9.62
CA ASN A 122 -3.22 -2.07 -9.78
C ASN A 122 -1.75 -2.13 -10.18
N SER A 123 -1.33 -1.26 -11.10
CA SER A 123 0.08 -1.16 -11.51
C SER A 123 0.96 -0.79 -10.32
N VAL A 124 0.56 0.20 -9.51
CA VAL A 124 1.26 0.59 -8.29
C VAL A 124 1.32 -0.55 -7.27
N ASN A 125 0.23 -1.28 -7.05
CA ASN A 125 0.21 -2.41 -6.11
C ASN A 125 1.20 -3.51 -6.50
N VAL A 126 1.31 -3.83 -7.78
CA VAL A 126 2.25 -4.87 -8.25
C VAL A 126 3.68 -4.34 -8.27
N PHE A 127 3.94 -3.20 -8.93
CA PHE A 127 5.31 -2.71 -9.13
C PHE A 127 5.91 -2.11 -7.86
N LEU A 128 5.16 -1.29 -7.13
CA LEU A 128 5.66 -0.65 -5.91
C LEU A 128 5.38 -1.52 -4.68
N GLY A 129 4.19 -2.12 -4.59
CA GLY A 129 3.80 -2.93 -3.43
C GLY A 129 4.58 -4.25 -3.30
N ILE A 130 4.82 -4.96 -4.41
CA ILE A 130 5.60 -6.22 -4.39
C ILE A 130 7.03 -6.00 -4.87
N GLY A 131 7.21 -5.20 -5.93
CA GLY A 131 8.52 -5.01 -6.56
C GLY A 131 9.57 -4.34 -5.68
N ILE A 132 9.20 -3.31 -4.90
CA ILE A 132 10.16 -2.63 -4.00
C ILE A 132 10.61 -3.56 -2.86
N PRO A 133 9.70 -4.18 -2.06
CA PRO A 133 10.13 -5.08 -0.99
C PRO A 133 10.99 -6.24 -1.49
N TRP A 134 10.65 -6.82 -2.65
CA TRP A 134 11.45 -7.88 -3.26
C TRP A 134 12.86 -7.39 -3.62
N THR A 135 12.97 -6.22 -4.27
CA THR A 135 14.25 -5.63 -4.67
C THR A 135 15.11 -5.32 -3.44
N VAL A 136 14.52 -4.73 -2.40
CA VAL A 136 15.21 -4.46 -1.13
C VAL A 136 15.69 -5.77 -0.49
N GLY A 137 14.84 -6.80 -0.46
CA GLY A 137 15.20 -8.12 0.03
C GLY A 137 16.37 -8.72 -0.74
N ALA A 138 16.33 -8.69 -2.07
CA ALA A 138 17.38 -9.20 -2.95
C ALA A 138 18.72 -8.47 -2.71
N VAL A 139 18.71 -7.14 -2.58
CA VAL A 139 19.91 -6.35 -2.30
C VAL A 139 20.47 -6.68 -0.91
N VAL A 140 19.63 -6.75 0.13
CA VAL A 140 20.06 -7.11 1.49
C VAL A 140 20.68 -8.50 1.51
N TRP A 141 20.10 -9.46 0.80
CA TRP A 141 20.62 -10.81 0.66
C TRP A 141 21.94 -10.87 -0.12
N ALA A 142 22.06 -10.07 -1.17
CA ALA A 142 23.31 -9.94 -1.92
C ALA A 142 24.46 -9.41 -1.04
N ILE A 143 24.16 -8.50 -0.11
CA ILE A 143 25.15 -7.91 0.80
C ILE A 143 25.47 -8.82 1.99
N ARG A 144 24.46 -9.39 2.67
CA ARG A 144 24.64 -10.15 3.91
C ARG A 144 25.03 -11.62 3.69
N GLY A 145 24.79 -12.15 2.49
CA GLY A 145 24.99 -13.56 2.19
C GLY A 145 23.99 -14.46 2.92
N ARG A 146 24.25 -15.78 2.91
CA ARG A 146 23.33 -16.80 3.41
C ARG A 146 23.43 -16.93 4.93
N THR A 147 22.30 -16.82 5.63
CA THR A 147 22.22 -17.07 7.07
C THR A 147 22.29 -18.57 7.38
N ALA A 148 22.92 -18.96 8.49
CA ALA A 148 23.00 -20.34 8.96
C ALA A 148 21.62 -21.03 9.07
N LYS A 149 20.59 -20.29 9.51
CA LYS A 149 19.21 -20.78 9.59
C LYS A 149 18.65 -21.15 8.20
N TRP A 150 18.96 -20.38 7.16
CA TRP A 150 18.48 -20.66 5.81
C TRP A 150 19.19 -21.88 5.21
N LEU A 151 20.49 -21.99 5.45
CA LEU A 151 21.30 -23.17 5.04
C LEU A 151 20.78 -24.47 5.68
N ALA A 152 20.32 -24.40 6.93
CA ALA A 152 19.74 -25.56 7.63
C ALA A 152 18.36 -25.98 7.11
N VAL A 153 17.57 -25.03 6.59
CA VAL A 153 16.22 -25.29 6.08
C VAL A 153 16.25 -25.75 4.61
N TYR A 154 17.19 -25.26 3.81
CA TYR A 154 17.29 -25.56 2.38
C TYR A 154 18.69 -26.06 1.97
N PRO A 155 19.15 -27.20 2.50
CA PRO A 155 20.49 -27.73 2.22
C PRO A 155 20.68 -28.07 0.74
N ASP A 156 19.64 -28.62 0.09
CA ASP A 156 19.69 -29.09 -1.30
C ASP A 156 19.84 -27.92 -2.28
N ILE A 157 19.16 -26.83 -1.98
CA ILE A 157 19.17 -25.58 -2.74
C ILE A 157 20.49 -24.83 -2.51
N ALA A 158 21.02 -24.89 -1.30
CA ALA A 158 22.30 -24.28 -0.96
C ALA A 158 23.51 -24.96 -1.62
N ALA A 159 23.37 -26.24 -1.99
CA ALA A 159 24.39 -27.04 -2.66
C ALA A 159 24.46 -26.80 -4.18
N GLN A 160 23.48 -26.11 -4.78
CA GLN A 160 23.49 -25.78 -6.20
C GLN A 160 24.49 -24.64 -6.49
N ASP A 161 25.44 -24.89 -7.39
CA ASP A 161 26.59 -24.00 -7.64
C ASP A 161 26.22 -22.67 -8.32
N ASN A 162 25.06 -22.61 -8.96
CA ASN A 162 24.52 -21.41 -9.63
C ASN A 162 23.98 -20.34 -8.68
N MET A 163 23.96 -20.58 -7.36
CA MET A 163 23.46 -19.63 -6.35
C MET A 163 24.54 -19.06 -5.44
N ARG A 164 25.79 -19.04 -5.90
CA ARG A 164 26.84 -18.21 -5.29
C ARG A 164 26.47 -16.73 -5.52
N PRO A 165 26.68 -15.84 -4.53
CA PRO A 165 26.41 -14.42 -4.71
C PRO A 165 27.19 -13.93 -5.94
N LEU A 166 26.53 -13.27 -6.89
CA LEU A 166 27.12 -12.81 -8.17
C LEU A 166 28.40 -11.97 -7.95
N ILE A 167 28.53 -11.33 -6.79
CA ILE A 167 29.71 -10.57 -6.36
C ILE A 167 30.95 -11.48 -6.22
N SER A 168 30.80 -12.76 -5.85
CA SER A 168 31.91 -13.72 -5.76
C SER A 168 32.22 -14.42 -7.08
N GLN A 169 31.37 -14.32 -8.10
CA GLN A 169 31.59 -14.92 -9.41
C GLN A 169 32.42 -14.03 -10.34
N GLY A 170 32.64 -12.75 -9.99
CA GLY A 170 33.26 -11.74 -10.86
C GLY A 170 34.79 -11.67 -10.90
N VAL A 171 35.55 -12.58 -10.28
CA VAL A 171 37.04 -12.51 -10.29
C VAL A 171 37.72 -13.84 -10.65
N GLY A 172 37.01 -14.97 -10.68
CA GLY A 172 37.64 -16.29 -10.75
C GLY A 172 37.38 -17.14 -12.00
N ASP A 173 36.29 -16.93 -12.73
CA ASP A 173 35.70 -18.02 -13.54
C ASP A 173 35.87 -17.93 -15.06
N PHE A 174 36.94 -17.28 -15.52
CA PHE A 174 37.32 -17.29 -16.94
C PHE A 174 37.96 -18.61 -17.40
N LYS A 175 38.05 -19.64 -16.54
CA LYS A 175 38.71 -20.92 -16.85
C LYS A 175 37.76 -22.06 -17.26
N HIS A 176 36.44 -21.91 -17.10
CA HIS A 176 35.48 -22.97 -17.42
C HIS A 176 34.72 -22.79 -18.75
N VAL A 177 34.96 -21.70 -19.47
CA VAL A 177 34.34 -21.47 -20.80
C VAL A 177 35.06 -22.26 -21.92
N GLU A 178 36.28 -22.74 -21.70
CA GLU A 178 37.09 -23.43 -22.73
C GLU A 178 36.75 -24.93 -22.91
N GLN A 179 35.78 -25.48 -22.17
CA GLN A 179 35.35 -26.88 -22.30
C GLN A 179 34.02 -27.08 -23.06
N ALA A 180 33.41 -26.00 -23.57
CA ALA A 180 32.14 -26.06 -24.31
C ALA A 180 32.28 -25.98 -25.85
N GLU A 181 33.50 -25.90 -26.39
CA GLU A 181 33.75 -25.92 -27.85
C GLU A 181 34.49 -27.21 -28.27
N GLY A 182 33.80 -28.32 -28.10
CA GLY A 182 34.22 -29.65 -28.55
C GLY A 182 33.19 -30.30 -29.47
N VAL A 183 32.72 -29.56 -30.50
CA VAL A 183 32.15 -30.06 -31.76
C VAL A 183 32.56 -29.11 -32.88
#